data_AF-A0A7Y0SIH1-F1
#
_entry.id   AF-A0A7Y0SIH1-F1
#
_cell.length_a   1.000
_cell.length_b   1.000
_cell.length_c   1.000
_cell.angle_alpha   90.00
_cell.angle_beta   90.00
_cell.angle_gamma   90.00
#
_symmetry.space_group_name_H-M   'P 1'
#
loop_
_entity.id
_entity.type
_entity.pdbx_description
1 polymer ?
#
loop_
_entity_poly.entity_id
_entity_poly.type
_entity_poly.pdbx_seq_one_letter_code
_entity_poly.pdbx_strand_id
1 'polypeptide(L)'
;MRRRNATKRDEDSWEEELALWGVQDIQDAHDEPIELWEEHLEVVQWWISIPGFLKFNGTACLGMDVLAVKADMELSDSTYSPEQYQKLKVIARTLAEELNQREQ
;
A
#
# COMPACT_ATOMS: atom_id res chain seq x y z
N MET A 1 -33.28 -6.03 17.23
CA MET A 1 -33.31 -4.55 17.28
C MET A 1 -33.61 -4.02 15.90
N ARG A 2 -34.68 -3.23 15.72
CA ARG A 2 -35.00 -2.57 14.42
C ARG A 2 -34.05 -1.38 14.24
N ARG A 3 -33.25 -1.37 13.17
CA ARG A 3 -32.55 -0.16 12.73
C ARG A 3 -33.61 0.89 12.37
N ARG A 4 -33.58 2.05 13.01
CA ARG A 4 -34.32 3.23 12.54
C ARG A 4 -33.52 3.81 11.37
N ASN A 5 -34.19 4.10 10.26
CA ASN A 5 -33.59 4.87 9.18
C ASN A 5 -33.46 6.32 9.64
N ALA A 6 -32.39 7.00 9.20
CA ALA A 6 -32.20 8.42 9.46
C ALA A 6 -33.40 9.21 8.93
N THR A 7 -33.86 10.18 9.70
CA THR A 7 -34.87 11.14 9.22
C THR A 7 -34.16 12.29 8.51
N LYS A 8 -34.88 12.99 7.63
CA LYS A 8 -34.33 14.14 6.89
C LYS A 8 -33.70 15.20 7.79
N ARG A 9 -34.26 15.39 8.99
CA ARG A 9 -33.72 16.29 10.01
C ARG A 9 -32.37 15.82 10.57
N ASP A 10 -32.16 14.52 10.66
CA ASP A 10 -30.88 13.95 11.10
C ASP A 10 -29.81 14.13 10.01
N GLU A 11 -30.20 14.05 8.73
CA GLU A 11 -29.32 14.35 7.58
C GLU A 11 -28.94 15.84 7.56
N ASP A 12 -29.92 16.74 7.65
CA ASP A 12 -29.67 18.20 7.66
C ASP A 12 -28.76 18.61 8.86
N SER A 13 -29.00 18.03 10.05
CA SER A 13 -28.18 18.27 11.24
C SER A 13 -26.75 17.75 11.09
N TRP A 14 -26.57 16.64 10.38
CA TRP A 14 -25.25 16.06 10.12
C TRP A 14 -24.45 16.90 9.12
N GLU A 15 -25.11 17.42 8.08
CA GLU A 15 -24.48 18.33 7.12
C GLU A 15 -24.03 19.64 7.76
N GLU A 16 -24.83 20.21 8.68
CA GLU A 16 -24.46 21.40 9.46
C GLU A 16 -23.24 21.13 10.37
N GLU A 17 -23.18 19.97 11.02
CA GLU A 17 -22.03 19.57 11.85
C GLU A 17 -20.75 19.37 11.01
N LEU A 18 -20.85 18.75 9.84
CA LEU A 18 -19.73 18.60 8.90
C LEU A 18 -19.21 19.95 8.39
N ALA A 19 -20.12 20.87 8.06
CA ALA A 19 -19.77 22.21 7.63
C ALA A 19 -19.06 23.01 8.74
N LEU A 20 -19.49 22.86 10.00
CA LEU A 20 -18.83 23.45 11.17
C LEU A 20 -17.40 22.91 11.38
N TRP A 21 -17.13 21.68 10.96
CA TRP A 21 -15.80 21.07 11.01
C TRP A 21 -14.93 21.39 9.79
N GLY A 22 -15.43 22.20 8.84
CA GLY A 22 -14.70 22.57 7.63
C GLY A 22 -14.56 21.43 6.62
N VAL A 23 -15.35 20.36 6.76
CA VAL A 23 -15.38 19.23 5.83
C VAL A 23 -16.41 19.55 4.75
N GLN A 24 -15.96 20.14 3.65
CA GLN A 24 -16.84 20.55 2.53
C GLN A 24 -17.02 19.47 1.48
N ASP A 25 -16.16 18.46 1.48
CA ASP A 25 -16.24 17.32 0.58
C ASP A 25 -15.50 16.17 1.27
N ILE A 26 -16.24 15.19 1.78
CA ILE A 26 -15.70 13.82 1.85
C ILE A 26 -15.80 13.30 0.41
N GLN A 27 -15.06 13.92 -0.50
CA GLN A 27 -14.71 13.22 -1.72
C GLN A 27 -13.82 12.09 -1.21
N ASP A 28 -14.39 10.89 -1.15
CA ASP A 28 -13.59 9.67 -1.24
C ASP A 28 -12.67 9.93 -2.44
N ALA A 29 -11.43 10.28 -2.16
CA ALA A 29 -10.39 10.36 -3.16
C ALA A 29 -10.25 8.92 -3.65
N HIS A 30 -11.09 8.55 -4.61
CA HIS A 30 -10.90 7.36 -5.38
C HIS A 30 -9.65 7.63 -6.16
N ASP A 31 -8.51 7.20 -5.60
CA ASP A 31 -7.23 7.21 -6.29
C ASP A 31 -7.47 6.66 -7.68
N GLU A 32 -7.09 7.43 -8.70
CA GLU A 32 -7.21 6.97 -10.08
C GLU A 32 -6.47 5.62 -10.20
N PRO A 33 -7.11 4.58 -10.76
CA PRO A 33 -6.48 3.28 -10.85
C PRO A 33 -5.21 3.39 -11.69
N ILE A 34 -4.09 2.94 -11.11
CA ILE A 34 -2.80 2.92 -11.81
C ILE A 34 -2.80 1.70 -12.74
N GLU A 35 -2.71 1.94 -14.05
CA GLU A 35 -2.53 0.87 -15.03
C GLU A 35 -1.12 0.29 -14.91
N LEU A 36 -1.04 -1.03 -14.73
CA LEU A 36 0.22 -1.77 -14.67
C LEU A 36 0.41 -2.56 -15.97
N TRP A 37 1.62 -2.51 -16.51
CA TRP A 37 2.03 -3.41 -17.59
C TRP A 37 2.00 -4.87 -17.13
N GLU A 38 1.47 -5.75 -17.99
CA GLU A 38 1.23 -7.17 -17.68
C GLU A 38 2.53 -7.89 -17.28
N GLU A 39 3.67 -7.56 -17.91
CA GLU A 39 4.99 -8.13 -17.62
C GLU A 39 5.57 -7.77 -16.23
N HIS A 40 4.92 -6.86 -15.51
CA HIS A 40 5.30 -6.41 -14.17
C HIS A 40 4.29 -6.82 -13.10
N LEU A 41 3.10 -7.26 -13.50
CA LEU A 41 2.01 -7.56 -12.59
C LEU A 41 2.39 -8.62 -11.56
N GLU A 42 2.97 -9.74 -12.01
CA GLU A 42 3.36 -10.86 -11.13
C GLU A 42 4.39 -10.43 -10.08
N VAL A 43 5.35 -9.56 -10.45
CA VAL A 43 6.39 -9.10 -9.54
C VAL A 43 5.84 -8.11 -8.53
N VAL A 44 4.94 -7.22 -8.95
CA VAL A 44 4.27 -6.28 -8.05
C VAL A 44 3.37 -7.03 -7.06
N GLN A 45 2.64 -8.04 -7.52
CA GLN A 45 1.83 -8.90 -6.65
C GLN A 45 2.70 -9.62 -5.62
N TRP A 46 3.81 -10.21 -6.07
CA TRP A 46 4.75 -10.88 -5.17
C TRP A 46 5.36 -9.91 -4.14
N TRP A 47 5.76 -8.72 -4.58
CA TRP A 47 6.29 -7.70 -3.68
C TRP A 47 5.29 -7.31 -2.57
N ILE A 48 4.02 -7.11 -2.93
CA ILE A 48 2.97 -6.72 -1.98
C ILE A 48 2.59 -7.88 -1.04
N SER A 49 2.78 -9.13 -1.47
CA SER A 49 2.40 -10.30 -0.68
C SER A 49 3.39 -10.64 0.45
N ILE A 50 4.66 -10.24 0.34
CA ILE A 50 5.71 -10.62 1.30
C ILE A 50 5.62 -9.77 2.59
N PRO A 51 5.27 -10.37 3.75
CA PRO A 51 5.29 -9.65 5.01
C PRO A 51 6.74 -9.32 5.41
N GLY A 52 7.01 -8.08 5.81
CA GLY A 52 8.35 -7.68 6.22
C GLY A 52 9.36 -7.59 5.06
N PHE A 53 8.88 -7.28 3.86
CA PHE A 53 9.71 -7.12 2.67
C PHE A 53 10.91 -6.17 2.86
N LEU A 54 10.71 -5.08 3.60
CA LEU A 54 11.74 -4.06 3.84
C LEU A 54 12.45 -4.29 5.18
N LYS A 55 13.75 -4.09 5.16
CA LYS A 55 14.62 -4.07 6.33
C LYS A 55 14.93 -2.64 6.74
N PHE A 56 14.75 -2.34 8.02
CA PHE A 56 15.05 -1.03 8.60
C PHE A 56 16.17 -1.12 9.63
N ASN A 57 16.93 -0.03 9.77
CA ASN A 57 17.87 0.19 10.87
C ASN A 57 17.59 1.56 11.50
N GLY A 58 16.86 1.55 12.62
CA GLY A 58 16.29 2.77 13.17
C GLY A 58 15.22 3.30 12.19
N THR A 59 15.37 4.55 11.76
CA THR A 59 14.45 5.19 10.82
C THR A 59 14.88 5.03 9.35
N ALA A 60 16.14 4.61 9.11
CA ALA A 60 16.64 4.39 7.76
C ALA A 60 16.19 3.05 7.18
N CYS A 61 15.64 3.08 5.96
CA CYS A 61 15.35 1.91 5.16
C CYS A 61 16.63 1.38 4.49
N LEU A 62 16.99 0.13 4.76
CA LEU A 62 18.14 -0.54 4.13
C LEU A 62 17.77 -1.24 2.80
N GLY A 63 16.49 -1.28 2.44
CA GLY A 63 15.97 -1.97 1.27
C GLY A 63 15.44 -3.36 1.58
N MET A 64 15.54 -4.28 0.61
CA MET A 64 14.92 -5.60 0.66
C MET A 64 15.52 -6.51 1.73
N ASP A 65 14.67 -7.17 2.52
CA ASP A 65 15.09 -8.31 3.34
C ASP A 65 15.13 -9.59 2.49
N VAL A 66 16.32 -9.88 1.95
CA VAL A 66 16.55 -11.05 1.09
C VAL A 66 16.20 -12.37 1.80
N LEU A 67 16.33 -12.43 3.14
CA LEU A 67 16.02 -13.65 3.89
C LEU A 67 14.51 -13.86 3.99
N ALA A 68 13.75 -12.78 4.25
CA ALA A 68 12.29 -12.84 4.26
C ALA A 68 11.74 -13.23 2.87
N VAL A 69 12.27 -12.63 1.80
CA VAL A 69 11.91 -12.96 0.41
C VAL A 69 12.21 -14.42 0.10
N LYS A 70 13.40 -14.91 0.47
CA LYS A 70 13.77 -16.31 0.25
C LYS A 70 12.86 -17.27 1.02
N ALA A 71 12.56 -16.95 2.29
CA ALA A 71 11.68 -17.78 3.11
C ALA A 71 10.25 -17.81 2.55
N ASP A 72 9.75 -16.67 2.08
CA ASP A 72 8.44 -16.59 1.42
C ASP A 72 8.39 -17.45 0.15
N MET A 73 9.43 -17.39 -0.70
CA MET A 73 9.54 -18.26 -1.88
C MET A 73 9.51 -19.75 -1.51
N GLU A 74 10.25 -20.14 -0.47
CA GLU A 74 10.33 -21.53 -0.02
C GLU A 74 9.02 -22.02 0.59
N LEU A 75 8.28 -21.16 1.30
CA LEU A 75 7.03 -21.52 1.99
C LEU A 75 5.79 -21.45 1.08
N SER A 76 5.81 -20.59 0.07
CA SER A 76 4.72 -20.44 -0.89
C SER A 76 4.79 -21.44 -2.05
N ASP A 77 5.79 -22.34 -2.06
CA ASP A 77 6.09 -23.30 -3.14
C ASP A 77 6.10 -22.64 -4.54
N SER A 78 6.45 -21.35 -4.58
CA SER A 78 6.40 -20.54 -5.79
C SER A 78 7.77 -20.50 -6.46
N THR A 79 7.80 -20.82 -7.75
CA THR A 79 9.02 -20.77 -8.55
C THR A 79 9.12 -19.43 -9.28
N TYR A 80 9.85 -18.48 -8.70
CA TYR A 80 10.13 -17.21 -9.38
C TYR A 80 11.43 -17.29 -10.19
N SER A 81 11.44 -16.63 -11.35
CA SER A 81 12.58 -16.57 -12.25
C SER A 81 13.65 -15.59 -11.73
N PRO A 82 14.92 -15.77 -12.15
CA PRO A 82 15.97 -14.80 -11.85
C PRO A 82 15.63 -13.37 -12.31
N GLU A 83 14.88 -13.21 -13.40
CA GLU A 83 14.46 -11.91 -13.92
C GLU A 83 13.45 -11.24 -12.98
N GLN A 84 12.45 -11.99 -12.47
CA GLN A 84 11.48 -11.49 -11.49
C GLN A 84 12.20 -11.02 -10.22
N TYR A 85 13.22 -11.75 -9.76
CA TYR A 85 14.04 -11.32 -8.63
C TYR A 85 14.83 -10.02 -8.92
N GLN A 86 15.32 -9.81 -10.14
CA GLN A 86 15.95 -8.54 -10.51
C GLN A 86 14.95 -7.38 -10.46
N LYS A 87 13.73 -7.59 -10.97
CA LYS A 87 12.65 -6.58 -10.92
C LYS A 87 12.30 -6.21 -9.48
N LEU A 88 12.24 -7.19 -8.56
CA LEU A 88 12.04 -6.94 -7.13
C LEU A 88 13.13 -6.08 -6.48
N LYS A 89 14.40 -6.31 -6.84
CA LYS A 89 15.50 -5.46 -6.35
C LYS A 89 15.38 -4.02 -6.81
N VAL A 90 14.84 -3.79 -8.02
CA VAL A 90 14.57 -2.43 -8.51
C VAL A 90 13.52 -1.76 -7.64
N ILE A 91 12.38 -2.43 -7.39
CA ILE A 91 11.33 -1.93 -6.50
C ILE A 91 11.90 -1.58 -5.13
N ALA A 92 12.64 -2.51 -4.52
CA ALA A 92 13.22 -2.30 -3.20
C ALA A 92 14.20 -1.14 -3.13
N ARG A 93 15.05 -0.98 -4.16
CA ARG A 93 16.00 0.13 -4.24
C ARG A 93 15.26 1.46 -4.33
N THR A 94 14.32 1.58 -5.28
CA THR A 94 13.57 2.82 -5.47
C THR A 94 12.79 3.19 -4.22
N LEU A 95 12.13 2.23 -3.58
CA LEU A 95 11.38 2.49 -2.36
C LEU A 95 12.28 2.89 -1.19
N ALA A 96 13.45 2.26 -1.03
CA ALA A 96 14.41 2.65 0.00
C ALA A 96 14.96 4.07 -0.23
N GLU A 97 15.25 4.43 -1.48
CA GLU A 97 15.66 5.79 -1.85
C GLU A 97 14.56 6.81 -1.51
N GLU A 98 13.31 6.55 -1.90
CA GLU A 98 12.16 7.42 -1.62
C GLU A 98 11.88 7.59 -0.13
N LEU A 99 11.89 6.49 0.65
CA LEU A 99 11.66 6.54 2.09
C LEU A 99 12.75 7.31 2.82
N ASN A 100 14.02 7.10 2.44
CA ASN A 100 15.14 7.78 3.06
C ASN A 100 15.25 9.26 2.65
N GLN A 101 14.79 9.63 1.44
CA GLN A 101 14.75 11.03 1.01
C GLN A 101 13.73 11.86 1.79
N ARG A 102 12.61 11.25 2.20
CA ARG A 102 11.57 11.93 2.99
C ARG A 102 11.97 12.23 4.44
N GLU A 103 13.03 11.59 4.95
CA GLU A 103 13.54 11.82 6.30
C GLU A 103 14.75 12.78 6.38
N GLN A 104 15.19 13.34 5.25
CA GLN A 104 16.22 14.39 5.18
C GLN A 104 15.59 15.78 5.15
#